data_AF-A0A0R0LXR9-F1
#
_entry.id   AF-A0A0R0LXR9-F1
#
_cell.length_a   1.000
_cell.length_b   1.000
_cell.length_c   1.000
_cell.angle_alpha   90.00
_cell.angle_beta   90.00
_cell.angle_gamma   90.00
#
_symmetry.space_group_name_H-M   'P 1'
#
loop_
_entity.id
_entity.type
_entity.pdbx_description
1 polymer ?
#
loop_
_entity_poly.entity_id
_entity_poly.type
_entity_poly.pdbx_seq_one_letter_code
_entity_poly.pdbx_strand_id
1 'polypeptide(L)' 'KFLNLIDDYVKRGILEPSKFAWLNPVQLQTKKNGDLRFTLDLRRLNTIVE' A
#
# COMPACT_ATOMS: atom_id res chain seq x y z
N LYS A 1 -9.98 4.07 -9.48
CA LYS A 1 -8.53 4.19 -9.78
C LYS A 1 -7.67 3.47 -8.74
N PHE A 2 -7.78 3.79 -7.45
CA PHE A 2 -7.05 3.07 -6.40
C PHE A 2 -7.45 1.59 -6.28
N LEU A 3 -8.75 1.28 -6.22
CA LEU A 3 -9.22 -0.12 -6.14
C LEU A 3 -8.71 -0.97 -7.31
N ASN A 4 -8.78 -0.46 -8.54
CA ASN A 4 -8.24 -1.16 -9.72
C ASN A 4 -6.73 -1.43 -9.63
N LEU A 5 -5.96 -0.54 -8.99
CA LEU A 5 -4.52 -0.73 -8.77
C LEU A 5 -4.26 -1.84 -7.74
N ILE A 6 -5.08 -1.89 -6.68
CA ILE A 6 -5.02 -2.99 -5.71
C ILE A 6 -5.36 -4.32 -6.39
N ASP A 7 -6.42 -4.35 -7.21
CA ASP A 7 -6.80 -5.56 -7.95
C ASP A 7 -5.69 -6.02 -8.90
N ASP A 8 -5.01 -5.10 -9.60
CA ASP A 8 -3.84 -5.42 -10.43
C ASP A 8 -2.71 -6.05 -9.60
N TYR A 9 -2.42 -5.47 -8.43
CA TYR A 9 -1.34 -5.97 -7.57
C TYR A 9 -1.67 -7.33 -6.96
N VAL A 10 -2.94 -7.58 -6.63
CA VAL A 10 -3.41 -8.91 -6.21
C VAL A 10 -3.27 -9.90 -7.36
N LYS A 11 -3.70 -9.55 -8.58
CA LYS A 11 -3.56 -10.41 -9.78
C LYS A 11 -2.10 -10.75 -10.10
N ARG A 12 -1.19 -9.83 -9.84
CA ARG A 12 0.26 -9.99 -10.05
C ARG A 12 0.97 -10.71 -8.90
N GLY A 13 0.26 -11.05 -7.82
CA GLY A 13 0.84 -11.71 -6.64
C GLY A 13 1.71 -10.80 -5.78
N ILE A 14 1.58 -9.48 -5.90
CA ILE A 14 2.33 -8.49 -5.11
C ILE A 14 1.63 -8.25 -3.75
N LEU A 15 0.29 -8.31 -3.73
CA LEU A 15 -0.53 -8.14 -2.53
C LEU A 15 -1.43 -9.35 -2.32
N GLU A 16 -1.78 -9.60 -1.06
CA GLU A 16 -2.77 -10.59 -0.66
C GLU A 16 -3.70 -10.05 0.44
N PRO A 17 -4.95 -10.55 0.54
CA PRO A 17 -5.82 -10.23 1.66
C PRO A 17 -5.24 -10.72 2.98
N SER A 18 -5.10 -9.80 3.94
CA SER A 18 -4.65 -10.10 5.31
C SER A 18 -5.83 -10.21 6.28
N LYS A 19 -5.69 -11.07 7.30
CA LYS A 19 -6.63 -11.18 8.43
C LYS A 19 -6.04 -10.68 9.75
N PHE A 20 -4.85 -10.05 9.71
CA PHE A 20 -4.16 -9.59 10.91
C PHE A 20 -4.68 -8.23 11.39
N ALA A 21 -4.66 -8.02 12.71
CA ALA A 21 -5.11 -6.75 13.33
C ALA A 21 -4.11 -5.59 13.15
N TRP A 22 -2.92 -5.87 12.63
CA TRP A 22 -1.90 -4.85 12.38
C TRP A 22 -2.17 -4.16 11.05
N LEU A 23 -2.39 -2.85 11.11
CA LEU A 23 -2.71 -2.02 9.95
C LEU A 23 -1.74 -0.84 9.89
N ASN A 24 -1.32 -0.50 8.67
CA ASN A 24 -0.57 0.71 8.39
C ASN A 24 -1.41 1.59 7.45
N PRO A 25 -1.52 2.90 7.70
CA PRO A 25 -2.20 3.80 6.77
C PRO A 25 -1.57 3.78 5.38
N VAL A 26 -2.41 3.96 4.35
CA VAL A 26 -1.97 4.12 2.96
C VAL A 26 -2.00 5.60 2.60
N GLN A 27 -0.87 6.13 2.12
CA GLN A 27 -0.79 7.46 1.54
C GLN A 27 -0.86 7.37 0.01
N LEU A 28 -1.78 8.12 -0.59
CA LEU A 28 -1.93 8.22 -2.05
C LEU A 28 -1.32 9.52 -2.56
N GLN A 29 -0.49 9.40 -3.58
CA GLN A 29 0.12 10.54 -4.27
C GLN A 29 0.01 10.34 -5.77
N THR A 30 -0.21 11.43 -6.51
CA THR A 30 -0.16 11.41 -7.98
C THR A 30 1.24 11.78 -8.43
N LYS A 31 1.87 10.92 -9.23
CA LYS A 31 3.18 11.19 -9.84
C LYS A 31 3.03 12.27 -10.93
N LYS A 32 4.16 12.85 -11.35
CA LYS A 32 4.21 13.84 -12.45
C LYS A 32 3.63 13.31 -13.78
N ASN A 33 3.70 12.00 -14.01
CA ASN A 33 3.13 11.34 -15.20
C ASN A 33 1.63 11.00 -15.08
N GLY A 34 0.97 11.38 -13.98
CA GLY A 34 -0.45 11.12 -13.74
C GLY A 34 -0.76 9.78 -13.07
N ASP A 35 0.21 8.89 -12.92
CA ASP A 35 0.02 7.61 -12.24
C ASP A 35 -0.19 7.80 -10.73
N LEU A 36 -1.01 6.94 -10.13
CA LEU A 36 -1.10 6.85 -8.68
C LEU A 36 0.08 6.06 -8.11
N ARG A 37 0.72 6.62 -7.09
CA ARG A 37 1.61 5.93 -6.17
C ARG A 37 0.87 5.75 -4.85
N PHE A 38 0.73 4.52 -4.38
CA PHE A 38 0.32 4.26 -3.01
C PHE A 38 1.54 3.80 -2.22
N THR A 39 1.75 4.42 -1.06
CA THR A 39 2.88 4.16 -0.16
C THR A 39 2.33 3.83 1.22
N LEU A 40 2.88 2.82 1.88
CA LEU A 40 2.53 2.51 3.27
C LEU A 40 3.27 3.46 4.21
N ASP A 41 2.54 4.00 5.19
CA ASP A 41 3.14 4.73 6.29
C ASP A 41 3.64 3.72 7.34
N LEU A 42 4.92 3.37 7.27
CA LEU A 42 5.56 2.39 8.15
C LEU A 42 6.27 3.02 9.35
N ARG A 43 6.07 4.32 9.63
CA ARG A 43 6.83 5.04 10.67
C ARG A 43 6.74 4.35 12.04
N ARG A 44 5.55 3.92 12.46
CA ARG A 44 5.35 3.20 13.73
C ARG A 44 5.96 1.79 13.71
N LEU A 45 5.86 1.08 12.58
CA LEU A 45 6.45 -0.24 12.47
C LEU A 45 7.97 -0.16 12.59
N ASN A 46 8.59 0.84 11.95
CA ASN A 46 10.03 1.03 11.99
C ASN A 46 10.53 1.23 13.43
N THR A 47 9.83 1.99 14.28
CA THR A 47 10.24 2.17 15.69
C THR A 47 10.16 0.89 16.55
N ILE A 48 9.55 -0.19 16.04
CA ILE A 48 9.41 -1.47 16.76
C ILE A 48 10.43 -2.50 16.25
N VAL A 49 10.89 -2.35 14.99
CA VAL A 49 11.74 -3.33 14.29
C VAL A 49 13.20 -2.87 14.20
N GLU A 50 13.46 -1.56 14.30
CA GLU A 50 14.79 -0.93 14.29
C GLU A 50 15.45 -0.95 15.69
#